data_AF-A0A6I6MJ54-F1
#
_entry.id   AF-A0A6I6MJ54-F1
#
_cell.length_a   1.000
_cell.length_b   1.000
_cell.length_c   1.000
_cell.angle_alpha   90.00
_cell.angle_beta   90.00
_cell.angle_gamma   90.00
#
_symmetry.space_group_name_H-M   'P 1'
#
loop_
_entity.id
_entity.type
_entity.pdbx_description
1 polymer ?
#
loop_
_entity_poly.entity_id
_entity_poly.type
_entity_poly.pdbx_seq_one_letter_code
_entity_poly.pdbx_strand_id
1 'polypeptide(L)' 'MDRPIVSTPCIKLCAVSGATGLCIGCGRTLAEIAGWGGMDEAQRRTIMEELPQRLAAAPPVS' A
#
# COMPACT_ATOMS: atom_id res chain seq x y z
N MET A 1 1.87 20.74 -17.06
CA MET A 1 2.30 19.73 -16.07
C MET A 1 1.17 18.72 -15.94
N ASP A 2 1.10 17.77 -16.87
CA ASP A 2 0.16 16.65 -16.80
C ASP A 2 0.97 15.45 -16.32
N ARG A 3 0.92 15.19 -15.00
CA ARG A 3 1.55 13.98 -14.46
C ARG A 3 0.48 12.89 -14.57
N PRO A 4 0.74 11.78 -15.30
CA PRO A 4 -0.23 10.71 -15.42
C PRO A 4 -0.65 10.23 -14.03
N ILE A 5 -1.97 10.06 -13.84
CA ILE A 5 -2.54 9.57 -12.59
C ILE A 5 -1.96 8.17 -12.33
N VAL A 6 -1.13 8.07 -11.30
CA VAL A 6 -0.57 6.80 -10.84
C VAL A 6 -1.64 6.08 -10.03
N SER A 7 -2.04 4.87 -10.47
CA SER A 7 -2.91 3.98 -9.71
C SER A 7 -2.33 3.78 -8.31
N THR A 8 -3.11 4.08 -7.27
CA THR A 8 -2.66 3.99 -5.89
C THR A 8 -3.79 3.58 -4.96
N PRO A 9 -3.56 2.62 -4.04
CA PRO A 9 -4.52 2.24 -3.01
C PRO A 9 -4.41 3.13 -1.76
N CYS A 10 -3.62 4.21 -1.82
CA CYS A 10 -3.37 5.07 -0.68
C CYS A 10 -4.62 5.88 -0.30
N ILE A 11 -5.11 5.67 0.93
CA ILE A 11 -6.22 6.45 1.51
C ILE A 11 -5.76 7.73 2.23
N LYS A 12 -4.51 8.16 1.99
CA LYS A 12 -3.86 9.30 2.65
C LYS A 12 -3.70 9.17 4.18
N LEU A 13 -3.76 7.94 4.69
CA LEU A 13 -3.31 7.62 6.05
C LEU A 13 -1.85 7.17 5.98
N CYS A 14 -0.96 7.90 6.65
CA CYS A 14 0.48 7.59 6.68
C CYS A 14 0.87 7.07 8.07
N ALA A 15 0.48 5.84 8.37
CA ALA A 15 0.83 5.17 9.62
C ALA A 15 1.10 3.69 9.34
N VAL A 16 2.24 3.18 9.80
CA VAL A 16 2.65 1.78 9.63
C VAL A 16 2.60 1.10 10.99
N SER A 17 1.97 -0.07 11.04
CA SER A 17 1.94 -0.91 12.23
C SER A 17 3.32 -1.47 12.48
N GLY A 18 3.90 -1.21 13.66
CA GLY A 18 5.17 -1.80 14.08
C GLY A 18 5.11 -3.32 14.25
N ALA A 19 3.91 -3.86 14.47
CA ALA A 19 3.70 -5.31 14.64
C ALA A 19 3.70 -6.07 13.30
N THR A 20 3.12 -5.48 12.26
CA THR A 20 2.97 -6.15 10.95
C THR A 20 3.90 -5.59 9.87
N GLY A 21 4.48 -4.41 10.07
CA GLY A 21 5.25 -3.70 9.03
C GLY A 21 4.40 -3.17 7.88
N LEU A 22 3.06 -3.18 8.02
CA LEU A 22 2.11 -2.75 7.00
C LEU A 22 1.51 -1.39 7.33
N CYS A 23 1.26 -0.58 6.30
CA CYS A 23 0.46 0.63 6.40
C CYS A 23 -0.95 0.27 6.86
N ILE A 24 -1.39 0.89 7.94
CA ILE A 24 -2.70 0.65 8.57
C ILE A 24 -3.84 1.02 7.60
N GLY A 25 -3.62 2.01 6.73
CA GLY A 25 -4.64 2.49 5.81
C GLY A 25 -4.74 1.70 4.51
N CYS A 26 -3.61 1.39 3.89
CA CYS A 26 -3.60 0.76 2.56
C CYS A 26 -2.97 -0.64 2.53
N GLY A 27 -2.46 -1.16 3.65
CA GLY A 27 -1.88 -2.51 3.73
C GLY A 27 -0.52 -2.67 3.06
N ARG A 28 0.10 -1.59 2.57
CA ARG A 28 1.39 -1.61 1.88
C ARG A 28 2.56 -1.55 2.84
N THR A 29 3.68 -2.19 2.51
CA THR A 29 4.93 -2.06 3.24
C THR A 29 5.63 -0.73 2.93
N LEU A 30 6.57 -0.32 3.78
CA LEU A 30 7.42 0.87 3.51
C LEU A 30 8.24 0.72 2.22
N ALA A 31 8.74 -0.48 1.92
CA ALA A 31 9.49 -0.75 0.70
C ALA A 31 8.63 -0.56 -0.55
N GLU A 32 7.40 -1.08 -0.53
CA GLU A 32 6.44 -0.85 -1.61
C GLU A 32 6.16 0.65 -1.76
N ILE A 33 5.88 1.37 -0.67
CA ILE A 33 5.59 2.81 -0.69
C ILE A 33 6.75 3.58 -1.34
N ALA A 34 7.99 3.32 -0.95
CA ALA A 34 9.18 3.96 -1.50
C ALA A 34 9.36 3.65 -3.00
N GLY A 35 9.07 2.42 -3.43
CA GLY A 35 9.23 1.98 -4.81
C GLY A 35 8.07 2.32 -5.76
N TRP A 36 6.92 2.76 -5.24
CA TRP A 36 5.66 2.80 -6.02
C TRP A 36 5.73 3.59 -7.32
N GLY A 37 6.41 4.74 -7.28
CA GLY A 37 6.55 5.63 -8.42
C GLY A 37 7.30 4.98 -9.59
N GLY A 38 8.19 4.04 -9.31
CA GLY A 38 8.97 3.31 -10.31
C GLY A 38 8.36 1.97 -10.76
N MET A 39 7.31 1.49 -10.09
CA MET A 39 6.63 0.25 -10.48
C MET A 39 5.77 0.45 -11.73
N ASP A 40 5.69 -0.56 -12.58
CA ASP A 40 4.73 -0.60 -13.68
C ASP A 40 3.31 -0.93 -13.17
N GLU A 41 2.31 -0.75 -14.03
CA GLU A 41 0.91 -0.96 -13.64
C GLU A 41 0.58 -2.42 -13.32
N ALA A 42 1.23 -3.39 -13.96
CA ALA A 42 1.00 -4.80 -13.67
C ALA A 42 1.51 -5.14 -12.26
N GLN A 43 2.72 -4.68 -11.92
CA GLN A 43 3.28 -4.82 -10.56
C GLN A 43 2.39 -4.17 -9.51
N ARG A 44 1.89 -2.96 -9.79
CA ARG A 44 0.98 -2.25 -8.88
C ARG A 44 -0.31 -3.03 -8.67
N ARG A 45 -0.90 -3.58 -9.74
CA ARG A 45 -2.14 -4.38 -9.65
C ARG A 45 -1.94 -5.64 -8.83
N THR A 46 -0.88 -6.39 -9.07
CA THR A 46 -0.56 -7.59 -8.28
C THR A 46 -0.45 -7.25 -6.80
N ILE A 47 0.27 -6.18 -6.44
CA ILE A 47 0.35 -5.74 -5.04
C ILE A 47 -1.03 -5.36 -4.51
N MET A 48 -1.82 -4.58 -5.26
CA MET A 48 -3.15 -4.12 -4.85
C MET A 48 -4.14 -5.27 -4.59
N GLU A 49 -4.05 -6.36 -5.34
CA GLU A 49 -4.88 -7.55 -5.15
C GLU A 49 -4.62 -8.24 -3.80
N GLU A 50 -3.40 -8.15 -3.27
CA GLU A 50 -3.04 -8.76 -1.99
C GLU A 50 -3.43 -7.90 -0.76
N LEU A 51 -3.55 -6.57 -0.93
CA LEU A 51 -3.74 -5.64 0.20
C LEU A 51 -4.98 -5.91 1.05
N PRO A 52 -6.16 -6.25 0.48
CA PRO A 52 -7.33 -6.58 1.28
C PRO A 52 -7.08 -7.75 2.23
N GLN A 53 -6.38 -8.79 1.76
CA GLN A 53 -6.03 -9.94 2.59
C GLN A 53 -5.02 -9.56 3.69
N ARG A 54 -4.03 -8.73 3.35
CA ARG A 54 -3.04 -8.22 4.33
C ARG A 54 -3.71 -7.40 5.43
N LEU A 55 -4.70 -6.57 5.08
CA LEU A 55 -5.49 -5.78 6.02
C LEU A 55 -6.39 -6.66 6.90
N ALA A 56 -7.03 -7.69 6.32
CA ALA A 56 -7.87 -8.62 7.06
C ALA A 56 -7.07 -9.50 8.05
N ALA A 57 -5.82 -9.82 7.71
CA ALA A 57 -4.92 -10.59 8.59
C ALA A 57 -4.21 -9.72 9.64
N ALA A 58 -4.19 -8.39 9.47
CA ALA A 58 -3.60 -7.50 10.45
C ALA A 58 -4.51 -7.44 11.69
N PRO A 59 -3.94 -7.52 12.92
CA PRO A 59 -4.73 -7.35 14.12
C PRO A 59 -5.36 -5.94 14.13
N PRO A 60 -6.58 -5.78 14.66
CA PRO A 60 -7.23 -4.49 14.76
C PRO A 60 -6.30 -3.53 15.52
N VAL A 61 -6.06 -2.36 14.93
CA VAL A 61 -5.29 -1.32 15.60
C VAL A 61 -6.14 -0.86 16.79
N SER A 62 -5.64 -1.15 17.99
CA SER A 62 -6.28 -0.74 19.25
C SER A 62 -6.02 0.73 19.52
#